data_AF-A0ABD1G1I0-F1
#
_entry.id   AF-A0ABD1G1I0-F1
#
_cell.length_a   1.000
_cell.length_b   1.000
_cell.length_c   1.000
_cell.angle_alpha   90.00
_cell.angle_beta   90.00
_cell.angle_gamma   90.00
#
_symmetry.space_group_name_H-M   'P 1'
#
loop_
_entity.id
_entity.type
_entity.pdbx_description
1 polymer ?
#
loop_
_entity_poly.entity_id
_entity_poly.type
_entity_poly.pdbx_seq_one_letter_code
_entity_poly.pdbx_strand_id
1 'polypeptide(L)'
;MPQLRHIDIVPSMRLPHPPSGDVFILHNLQTLKTLENLILTEEVCVRIPNVRELDIVYHSFEEQVELGWSFHLHNIVRLSKLESLSIRGRRERYVGDLFESLTLPDSLIELTLDSCYIAWSGMAMIAYLPRLQLLHLKGQAMVGSEWKFVKEEFRGLKHLTVSDSYDLINWIADKSNFPVLETLYLLSLKNLDEIPLDIGEIPTLEKISIINCSESTRMSAIKILEEQENLGNRALRVEIDRRNQIRGCYESSNLHFI
;
A
#
# COMPACT_ATOMS: atom_id res chain seq x y z
N MET A 1 -14.76 26.47 -11.95
CA MET A 1 -13.42 25.91 -11.66
C MET A 1 -13.00 24.81 -12.67
N PRO A 2 -13.08 25.02 -14.00
CA PRO A 2 -12.81 23.95 -14.96
C PRO A 2 -11.33 23.60 -15.14
N GLN A 3 -10.37 24.36 -14.63
CA GLN A 3 -8.93 24.14 -14.86
C GLN A 3 -8.20 23.40 -13.73
N LEU A 4 -8.91 23.01 -12.67
CA LEU A 4 -8.30 22.41 -11.48
C LEU A 4 -7.90 20.96 -11.77
N ARG A 5 -6.58 20.70 -11.79
CA ARG A 5 -6.00 19.38 -12.10
C ARG A 5 -5.51 18.62 -10.87
N HIS A 6 -4.98 19.36 -9.90
CA HIS A 6 -4.45 18.82 -8.66
C HIS A 6 -5.06 19.59 -7.50
N ILE A 7 -5.57 18.85 -6.52
CA ILE A 7 -6.02 19.39 -5.25
C ILE A 7 -5.20 18.67 -4.18
N ASP A 8 -4.38 19.43 -3.48
CA ASP A 8 -3.74 18.99 -2.25
C ASP A 8 -4.46 19.72 -1.11
N ILE A 9 -5.30 19.00 -0.38
CA ILE A 9 -6.08 19.58 0.71
C ILE A 9 -5.23 19.51 1.98
N VAL A 10 -4.75 20.68 2.40
CA VAL A 10 -4.19 20.89 3.75
C VAL A 10 -5.30 20.55 4.77
N PRO A 11 -5.00 19.85 5.88
CA PRO A 11 -6.01 19.17 6.70
C PRO A 11 -7.11 20.15 7.17
N SER A 12 -8.34 19.89 6.73
CA SER A 12 -9.64 20.45 7.19
C SER A 12 -10.67 20.70 6.08
N MET A 13 -10.34 20.57 4.78
CA MET A 13 -11.32 20.90 3.73
C MET A 13 -12.25 19.73 3.42
N ARG A 14 -13.49 19.79 3.94
CA ARG A 14 -14.60 18.97 3.44
C ARG A 14 -14.96 19.43 2.03
N LEU A 15 -15.11 18.50 1.08
CA LEU A 15 -15.71 18.84 -0.21
C LEU A 15 -17.12 19.40 0.04
N PRO A 16 -17.43 20.62 -0.43
CA PRO A 16 -18.73 21.22 -0.15
C PRO A 16 -19.84 20.36 -0.75
N HIS A 17 -20.93 20.18 0.00
CA HIS A 17 -22.16 19.63 -0.57
C HIS A 17 -22.58 20.52 -1.74
N PRO A 18 -23.00 19.92 -2.87
CA PRO A 18 -23.47 20.72 -3.99
C PRO A 18 -24.63 21.64 -3.63
N PRO A 19 -24.70 22.83 -4.25
CA PRO A 19 -25.98 23.51 -4.39
C PRO A 19 -26.93 22.58 -5.15
N SER A 20 -28.13 22.38 -4.61
CA SER A 20 -29.15 21.52 -5.21
C SER A 20 -29.46 21.96 -6.65
N GLY A 21 -29.21 21.09 -7.63
CA GLY A 21 -29.70 21.26 -9.01
C GLY A 21 -28.66 21.05 -10.12
N ASP A 22 -27.38 21.37 -9.88
CA ASP A 22 -26.32 21.24 -10.90
C ASP A 22 -25.20 20.29 -10.47
N VAL A 23 -25.02 19.21 -11.22
CA VAL A 23 -23.89 18.29 -11.07
C VAL A 23 -22.67 18.93 -11.74
N PHE A 24 -21.88 19.65 -10.96
CA PHE A 24 -20.62 20.23 -11.46
C PHE A 24 -19.57 19.12 -11.63
N ILE A 25 -19.24 18.74 -12.87
CA ILE A 25 -18.26 17.69 -13.16
C ILE A 25 -16.86 18.30 -13.31
N LEU A 26 -15.90 17.75 -12.56
CA LEU A 26 -14.49 18.15 -12.55
C LEU A 26 -13.68 17.31 -13.54
N HIS A 27 -13.98 17.42 -14.85
CA HIS A 27 -13.33 16.61 -15.89
C HIS A 27 -11.81 16.72 -15.94
N ASN A 28 -11.23 17.84 -15.50
CA ASN A 28 -9.78 18.04 -15.53
C ASN A 28 -9.08 17.61 -14.25
N LEU A 29 -9.82 17.24 -13.20
CA LEU A 29 -9.24 16.81 -11.93
C LEU A 29 -8.65 15.40 -12.08
N GLN A 30 -7.36 15.29 -11.78
CA GLN A 30 -6.58 14.05 -11.91
C GLN A 30 -5.98 13.60 -10.58
N THR A 31 -5.66 14.54 -9.69
CA THR A 31 -5.01 14.23 -8.41
C THR A 31 -5.79 14.84 -7.26
N LEU A 32 -6.04 14.02 -6.24
CA LEU A 32 -6.63 14.38 -4.97
C LEU A 32 -5.71 13.86 -3.86
N LYS A 33 -5.01 14.74 -3.15
CA LYS A 33 -4.10 14.34 -2.07
C LYS A 33 -4.58 14.80 -0.70
N THR A 34 -4.20 14.03 0.32
CA THR A 34 -4.38 14.37 1.72
C THR A 34 -5.87 14.57 2.11
N LEU A 35 -6.79 13.85 1.46
CA LEU A 35 -8.22 13.99 1.74
C LEU A 35 -8.58 13.37 3.08
N GLU A 36 -9.09 14.19 4.01
CA GLU A 36 -9.48 13.70 5.32
C GLU A 36 -10.95 13.24 5.34
N ASN A 37 -11.19 12.02 5.84
CA ASN A 37 -12.53 11.47 6.05
C ASN A 37 -13.45 11.56 4.83
N LEU A 38 -12.91 11.26 3.64
CA LEU A 38 -13.67 11.30 2.40
C LEU A 38 -14.87 10.35 2.45
N ILE A 39 -16.07 10.90 2.22
CA ILE A 39 -17.30 10.14 1.98
C ILE A 39 -17.45 9.97 0.46
N LEU A 40 -17.12 8.79 -0.04
CA LEU A 40 -17.06 8.50 -1.47
C LEU A 40 -18.43 8.00 -1.99
N THR A 41 -19.43 8.88 -2.02
CA THR A 41 -20.74 8.53 -2.59
C THR A 41 -20.66 8.33 -4.11
N GLU A 42 -21.67 7.71 -4.71
CA GLU A 42 -21.77 7.59 -6.18
C GLU A 42 -21.74 8.96 -6.87
N GLU A 43 -22.38 9.95 -6.28
CA GLU A 43 -22.41 11.32 -6.81
C GLU A 43 -21.01 11.94 -6.81
N VAL A 44 -20.21 11.71 -5.77
CA VAL A 44 -18.81 12.15 -5.75
C VAL A 44 -18.05 11.50 -6.90
N CYS A 45 -18.18 10.18 -7.09
CA CYS A 45 -17.50 9.48 -8.18
C CYS A 45 -17.85 10.05 -9.57
N VAL A 46 -19.12 10.40 -9.81
CA VAL A 46 -19.57 11.02 -11.07
C VAL A 46 -18.93 12.39 -11.29
N ARG A 47 -18.64 13.14 -10.22
CA ARG A 47 -18.02 14.47 -10.31
C ARG A 47 -16.53 14.42 -10.59
N ILE A 48 -15.85 13.33 -10.23
CA ILE A 48 -14.39 13.20 -10.37
C ILE A 48 -13.99 12.04 -11.30
N PRO A 49 -14.53 11.96 -12.52
CA PRO A 49 -14.45 10.76 -13.36
C PRO A 49 -13.05 10.47 -13.91
N ASN A 50 -12.12 11.43 -13.82
CA ASN A 50 -10.78 11.36 -14.41
C ASN A 50 -9.65 11.34 -13.36
N VAL A 51 -9.98 11.11 -12.09
CA VAL A 51 -8.97 10.98 -11.03
C VAL A 51 -8.12 9.74 -11.27
N ARG A 52 -6.80 9.96 -11.22
CA ARG A 52 -5.74 8.97 -11.39
C ARG A 52 -4.96 8.73 -10.10
N GLU A 53 -4.92 9.71 -9.21
CA GLU A 53 -4.21 9.62 -7.94
C GLU A 53 -5.09 10.11 -6.80
N LEU A 54 -5.24 9.27 -5.77
CA LEU A 54 -6.09 9.52 -4.61
C LEU A 54 -5.35 9.15 -3.33
N ASP A 55 -5.15 10.12 -2.43
CA ASP A 55 -4.61 9.90 -1.09
C ASP A 55 -5.63 10.34 -0.04
N ILE A 56 -5.99 9.40 0.84
CA ILE A 56 -7.05 9.53 1.83
C ILE A 56 -6.51 9.23 3.21
N VAL A 57 -6.87 10.08 4.18
CA VAL A 57 -6.57 9.92 5.59
C VAL A 57 -7.88 9.78 6.35
N TYR A 58 -8.09 8.64 7.00
CA TYR A 58 -9.23 8.40 7.88
C TYR A 58 -8.84 8.60 9.34
N HIS A 59 -9.52 9.54 9.99
CA HIS A 59 -9.44 9.76 11.43
C HIS A 59 -10.53 8.97 12.14
N SER A 60 -10.22 8.53 13.37
CA SER A 60 -11.03 7.69 14.27
C SER A 60 -12.45 7.30 13.82
N PHE A 61 -12.66 6.00 13.71
CA PHE A 61 -13.96 5.38 13.45
C PHE A 61 -14.86 5.34 14.68
N GLU A 62 -14.34 5.51 15.90
CA GLU A 62 -15.15 5.47 17.14
C GLU A 62 -16.29 6.51 17.11
N GLU A 63 -15.98 7.79 16.86
CA GLU A 63 -17.02 8.82 16.76
C GLU A 63 -17.96 8.59 15.56
N GLN A 64 -17.49 7.98 14.47
CA GLN A 64 -18.27 7.87 13.23
C GLN A 64 -19.16 6.63 13.15
N VAL A 65 -18.73 5.51 13.74
CA VAL A 65 -19.56 4.30 13.91
C VAL A 65 -20.68 4.58 14.91
N GLU A 66 -20.40 5.33 15.99
CA GLU A 66 -21.44 5.84 16.90
C GLU A 66 -22.45 6.76 16.19
N LEU A 67 -22.01 7.49 15.16
CA LEU A 67 -22.86 8.35 14.33
C LEU A 67 -23.50 7.63 13.12
N GLY A 68 -23.19 6.35 12.89
CA GLY A 68 -23.71 5.57 11.75
C GLY A 68 -23.20 6.02 10.38
N TRP A 69 -22.04 6.68 10.31
CA TRP A 69 -21.48 7.20 9.06
C TRP A 69 -20.76 6.10 8.27
N SER A 70 -21.11 5.97 6.99
CA SER A 70 -20.37 5.13 6.04
C SER A 70 -19.50 6.01 5.15
N PHE A 71 -18.23 5.65 5.00
CA PHE A 71 -17.33 6.32 4.04
C PHE A 71 -17.61 5.94 2.59
N HIS A 72 -18.50 4.95 2.34
CA HIS A 72 -18.84 4.46 1.01
C HIS A 72 -17.62 4.04 0.17
N LEU A 73 -16.55 3.55 0.82
CA LEU A 73 -15.31 3.15 0.15
C LEU A 73 -15.50 2.08 -0.93
N HIS A 74 -16.54 1.25 -0.84
CA HIS A 74 -16.93 0.30 -1.90
C HIS A 74 -17.12 0.96 -3.29
N ASN A 75 -17.38 2.27 -3.35
CA ASN A 75 -17.49 3.00 -4.61
C ASN A 75 -16.13 3.31 -5.27
N ILE A 76 -15.01 3.01 -4.63
CA ILE A 76 -13.67 3.28 -5.21
C ILE A 76 -13.46 2.56 -6.54
N VAL A 77 -14.07 1.38 -6.72
CA VAL A 77 -14.09 0.64 -7.98
C VAL A 77 -14.65 1.46 -9.15
N ARG A 78 -15.50 2.46 -8.89
CA ARG A 78 -16.09 3.33 -9.92
C ARG A 78 -15.09 4.34 -10.49
N LEU A 79 -13.98 4.59 -9.81
CA LEU A 79 -12.89 5.43 -10.29
C LEU A 79 -12.01 4.63 -11.26
N SER A 80 -12.55 4.29 -12.43
CA SER A 80 -11.94 3.39 -13.44
C SER A 80 -10.60 3.86 -14.04
N LYS A 81 -10.16 5.09 -13.74
CA LYS A 81 -8.86 5.65 -14.17
C LYS A 81 -7.87 5.79 -13.03
N LEU A 82 -8.21 5.31 -11.83
CA LEU A 82 -7.39 5.41 -10.64
C LEU A 82 -6.18 4.48 -10.78
N GLU A 83 -4.99 5.06 -10.81
CA GLU A 83 -3.71 4.38 -10.99
C GLU A 83 -2.89 4.33 -9.70
N SER A 84 -3.05 5.31 -8.80
CA SER A 84 -2.37 5.35 -7.50
C SER A 84 -3.36 5.65 -6.39
N LEU A 85 -3.36 4.80 -5.36
CA LEU A 85 -4.21 4.92 -4.19
C LEU A 85 -3.38 4.83 -2.91
N SER A 86 -3.55 5.82 -2.04
CA SER A 86 -3.02 5.81 -0.67
C SER A 86 -4.16 5.91 0.32
N ILE A 87 -4.21 4.99 1.28
CA ILE A 87 -5.18 5.02 2.38
C ILE A 87 -4.42 4.92 3.70
N ARG A 88 -4.58 5.94 4.55
CA ARG A 88 -3.98 6.00 5.89
C ARG A 88 -5.05 6.00 6.98
N GLY A 89 -4.95 5.12 7.96
CA GLY A 89 -5.69 5.21 9.21
C GLY A 89 -4.90 5.98 10.28
N ARG A 90 -5.52 6.91 11.02
CA ARG A 90 -4.81 7.62 12.12
C ARG A 90 -4.95 6.98 13.50
N ARG A 91 -5.76 5.93 13.69
CA ARG A 91 -5.95 5.21 14.97
C ARG A 91 -6.37 3.75 14.79
N GLU A 92 -6.10 2.93 15.80
CA GLU A 92 -6.10 1.46 15.75
C GLU A 92 -7.49 0.85 15.47
N ARG A 93 -7.52 -0.17 14.59
CA ARG A 93 -8.50 -1.29 14.50
C ARG A 93 -9.71 -1.25 13.57
N TYR A 94 -10.09 -0.15 12.92
CA TYR A 94 -11.40 -0.12 12.23
C TYR A 94 -11.37 -0.08 10.70
N VAL A 95 -10.20 0.07 10.08
CA VAL A 95 -10.09 0.06 8.62
C VAL A 95 -10.15 -1.39 8.08
N GLY A 96 -9.65 -2.37 8.83
CA GLY A 96 -9.63 -3.79 8.46
C GLY A 96 -10.98 -4.33 8.01
N ASP A 97 -12.02 -4.15 8.82
CA ASP A 97 -13.38 -4.64 8.56
C ASP A 97 -14.00 -4.02 7.28
N LEU A 98 -13.63 -2.79 6.95
CA LEU A 98 -14.10 -2.13 5.72
C LEU A 98 -13.40 -2.65 4.48
N PHE A 99 -12.15 -3.07 4.62
CA PHE A 99 -11.35 -3.57 3.51
C PHE A 99 -11.80 -4.97 3.06
N GLU A 100 -12.29 -5.83 3.96
CA GLU A 100 -12.76 -7.18 3.58
C GLU A 100 -13.88 -7.19 2.54
N SER A 101 -14.64 -6.09 2.43
CA SER A 101 -15.71 -5.90 1.44
C SER A 101 -15.33 -4.98 0.26
N LEU A 102 -14.08 -4.50 0.22
CA LEU A 102 -13.64 -3.54 -0.77
C LEU A 102 -13.33 -4.22 -2.10
N THR A 103 -13.84 -3.66 -3.19
CA THR A 103 -13.37 -3.97 -4.54
C THR A 103 -12.52 -2.80 -5.01
N LEU A 104 -11.25 -3.07 -5.32
CA LEU A 104 -10.33 -2.09 -5.84
C LEU A 104 -10.41 -2.04 -7.38
N PRO A 105 -10.21 -0.87 -8.02
CA PRO A 105 -10.29 -0.76 -9.47
C PRO A 105 -9.08 -1.43 -10.16
N ASP A 106 -9.33 -2.15 -11.25
CA ASP A 106 -8.31 -2.85 -12.06
C ASP A 106 -7.25 -1.93 -12.68
N SER A 107 -7.51 -0.62 -12.71
CA SER A 107 -6.59 0.38 -13.21
C SER A 107 -5.39 0.67 -12.29
N LEU A 108 -5.42 0.19 -11.04
CA LEU A 108 -4.38 0.46 -10.06
C LEU A 108 -3.03 -0.12 -10.45
N ILE A 109 -2.02 0.74 -10.37
CA ILE A 109 -0.60 0.47 -10.57
C ILE A 109 0.14 0.54 -9.23
N GLU A 110 -0.26 1.46 -8.35
CA GLU A 110 0.33 1.69 -7.04
C GLU A 110 -0.74 1.66 -5.93
N LEU A 111 -0.43 0.93 -4.87
CA LEU A 111 -1.23 0.90 -3.65
C LEU A 111 -0.34 1.14 -2.43
N THR A 112 -0.71 2.15 -1.63
CA THR A 112 -0.16 2.38 -0.30
C THR A 112 -1.25 2.19 0.74
N LEU A 113 -1.01 1.29 1.69
CA LEU A 113 -1.81 1.11 2.89
C LEU A 113 -0.95 1.48 4.09
N ASP A 114 -1.49 2.31 4.97
CA ASP A 114 -0.76 2.85 6.12
C ASP A 114 -1.68 2.80 7.35
N SER A 115 -1.31 2.05 8.39
CA SER A 115 -2.13 1.93 9.61
C SER A 115 -3.59 1.51 9.36
N CYS A 116 -3.78 0.57 8.43
CA CYS A 116 -5.07 0.01 8.07
C CYS A 116 -5.49 -1.22 8.91
N TYR A 117 -4.56 -1.89 9.60
CA TYR A 117 -4.86 -3.06 10.45
C TYR A 117 -5.69 -4.17 9.76
N ILE A 118 -5.40 -4.46 8.49
CA ILE A 118 -6.08 -5.51 7.71
C ILE A 118 -5.46 -6.87 8.05
N ALA A 119 -6.25 -7.92 8.25
CA ALA A 119 -5.67 -9.25 8.45
C ALA A 119 -4.89 -9.69 7.20
N TRP A 120 -3.76 -10.39 7.37
CA TRP A 120 -2.98 -10.92 6.23
C TRP A 120 -3.81 -11.80 5.28
N SER A 121 -4.85 -12.48 5.78
CA SER A 121 -5.81 -13.25 4.98
C SER A 121 -6.58 -12.40 3.95
N GLY A 122 -6.67 -11.08 4.15
CA GLY A 122 -7.29 -10.14 3.21
C GLY A 122 -6.42 -9.81 1.98
N MET A 123 -5.15 -10.23 1.93
CA MET A 123 -4.24 -9.86 0.84
C MET A 123 -4.64 -10.39 -0.54
N ALA A 124 -5.47 -11.44 -0.60
CA ALA A 124 -5.91 -12.03 -1.85
C ALA A 124 -6.52 -10.97 -2.79
N MET A 125 -7.33 -10.03 -2.27
CA MET A 125 -7.96 -9.00 -3.12
C MET A 125 -6.94 -8.07 -3.80
N ILE A 126 -5.80 -7.82 -3.14
CA ILE A 126 -4.73 -6.94 -3.66
C ILE A 126 -3.83 -7.76 -4.61
N ALA A 127 -3.57 -9.02 -4.26
CA ALA A 127 -2.74 -9.93 -5.03
C ALA A 127 -3.20 -10.15 -6.47
N TYR A 128 -4.51 -10.09 -6.73
CA TYR A 128 -5.10 -10.33 -8.05
C TYR A 128 -5.30 -9.06 -8.88
N LEU A 129 -4.86 -7.88 -8.40
CA LEU A 129 -4.95 -6.66 -9.19
C LEU A 129 -4.09 -6.76 -10.46
N PRO A 130 -4.67 -6.61 -11.66
CA PRO A 130 -4.02 -7.01 -12.90
C PRO A 130 -2.86 -6.10 -13.32
N ARG A 131 -2.83 -4.86 -12.82
CA ARG A 131 -1.84 -3.83 -13.19
C ARG A 131 -0.95 -3.39 -12.05
N LEU A 132 -1.16 -3.94 -10.85
CA LEU A 132 -0.43 -3.52 -9.64
C LEU A 132 1.04 -3.88 -9.77
N GLN A 133 1.89 -2.87 -9.63
CA GLN A 133 3.35 -2.96 -9.73
C GLN A 133 4.04 -2.50 -8.45
N LEU A 134 3.43 -1.56 -7.72
CA LEU A 134 3.98 -0.95 -6.51
C LEU A 134 3.03 -1.21 -5.34
N LEU A 135 3.53 -1.87 -4.30
CA LEU A 135 2.78 -2.10 -3.08
C LEU A 135 3.59 -1.64 -1.87
N HIS A 136 2.99 -0.75 -1.08
CA HIS A 136 3.56 -0.25 0.15
C HIS A 136 2.63 -0.51 1.33
N LEU A 137 3.09 -1.31 2.28
CA LEU A 137 2.40 -1.63 3.53
C LEU A 137 3.18 -0.96 4.66
N LYS A 138 2.58 0.02 5.34
CA LYS A 138 3.26 0.86 6.34
C LYS A 138 2.50 0.89 7.65
N GLY A 139 3.22 1.08 8.76
CA GLY A 139 2.64 1.43 10.05
C GLY A 139 1.51 0.50 10.52
N GLN A 140 1.72 -0.82 10.60
CA GLN A 140 0.64 -1.79 10.84
C GLN A 140 -0.53 -1.72 9.83
N ALA A 141 -0.20 -1.61 8.54
CA ALA A 141 -1.18 -1.77 7.46
C ALA A 141 -1.83 -3.16 7.48
N MET A 142 -1.03 -4.19 7.74
CA MET A 142 -1.45 -5.58 7.83
C MET A 142 -1.15 -6.13 9.23
N VAL A 143 -2.00 -7.02 9.74
CA VAL A 143 -1.90 -7.64 11.06
C VAL A 143 -2.05 -9.16 11.01
N GLY A 144 -1.44 -9.82 11.98
CA GLY A 144 -1.35 -11.27 12.13
C GLY A 144 0.10 -11.75 12.13
N SER A 145 0.33 -12.88 12.79
CA SER A 145 1.66 -13.46 12.96
C SER A 145 2.19 -14.20 11.73
N GLU A 146 1.33 -14.53 10.78
CA GLU A 146 1.67 -15.29 9.59
C GLU A 146 1.13 -14.60 8.34
N TRP A 147 2.02 -14.40 7.36
CA TRP A 147 1.66 -14.05 6.00
C TRP A 147 1.96 -15.24 5.08
N LYS A 148 0.91 -15.94 4.66
CA LYS A 148 1.01 -17.17 3.87
C LYS A 148 0.21 -17.07 2.57
N PHE A 149 0.83 -17.53 1.50
CA PHE A 149 0.22 -17.64 0.18
C PHE A 149 -0.42 -19.01 -0.06
N VAL A 150 -1.50 -19.03 -0.84
CA VAL A 150 -2.17 -20.28 -1.26
C VAL A 150 -1.90 -20.62 -2.73
N LYS A 151 -1.68 -19.61 -3.59
CA LYS A 151 -1.43 -19.75 -5.04
C LYS A 151 -0.45 -18.70 -5.56
N GLU A 152 -0.13 -18.79 -6.85
CA GLU A 152 0.51 -17.72 -7.62
C GLU A 152 -0.27 -16.41 -7.52
N GLU A 153 0.23 -15.51 -6.70
CA GLU A 153 -0.33 -14.21 -6.36
C GLU A 153 0.62 -13.11 -6.89
N PHE A 154 0.23 -11.84 -6.86
CA PHE A 154 1.11 -10.69 -7.20
C PHE A 154 1.88 -10.80 -8.53
N ARG A 155 1.24 -11.29 -9.59
CA ARG A 155 1.87 -11.58 -10.90
C ARG A 155 2.56 -10.40 -11.60
N GLY A 156 2.13 -9.18 -11.29
CA GLY A 156 2.68 -7.95 -11.86
C GLY A 156 3.54 -7.13 -10.89
N LEU A 157 3.69 -7.58 -9.64
CA LEU A 157 4.30 -6.78 -8.59
C LEU A 157 5.81 -6.70 -8.76
N LYS A 158 6.33 -5.47 -8.93
CA LYS A 158 7.75 -5.17 -9.12
C LYS A 158 8.40 -4.68 -7.83
N HIS A 159 7.67 -3.94 -7.01
CA HIS A 159 8.21 -3.40 -5.76
C HIS A 159 7.27 -3.66 -4.60
N LEU A 160 7.85 -4.23 -3.54
CA LEU A 160 7.18 -4.47 -2.27
C LEU A 160 7.90 -3.72 -1.16
N THR A 161 7.17 -2.90 -0.42
CA THR A 161 7.62 -2.31 0.85
C THR A 161 6.74 -2.81 1.97
N VAL A 162 7.36 -3.35 3.02
CA VAL A 162 6.70 -3.64 4.29
C VAL A 162 7.45 -2.88 5.37
N SER A 163 6.75 -2.01 6.10
CA SER A 163 7.31 -1.26 7.21
C SER A 163 6.44 -1.36 8.45
N ASP A 164 7.11 -1.39 9.61
CA ASP A 164 6.47 -1.25 10.91
C ASP A 164 5.36 -2.29 11.15
N SER A 165 5.57 -3.50 10.64
CA SER A 165 4.75 -4.68 10.96
C SER A 165 5.41 -5.39 12.14
N TYR A 166 4.83 -5.21 13.33
CA TYR A 166 5.44 -5.64 14.59
C TYR A 166 4.95 -7.02 15.03
N ASP A 167 3.87 -7.52 14.47
CA ASP A 167 3.27 -8.79 14.82
C ASP A 167 3.58 -9.89 13.80
N LEU A 168 4.03 -9.56 12.59
CA LEU A 168 4.48 -10.53 11.59
C LEU A 168 5.73 -11.29 12.08
N ILE A 169 5.60 -12.61 12.18
CA ILE A 169 6.67 -13.54 12.60
C ILE A 169 7.06 -14.44 11.42
N ASN A 170 6.07 -15.08 10.80
CA ASN A 170 6.28 -16.04 9.72
C ASN A 170 5.84 -15.43 8.39
N TRP A 171 6.79 -15.27 7.48
CA TRP A 171 6.47 -15.00 6.08
C TRP A 171 6.68 -16.29 5.28
N ILE A 172 5.62 -16.80 4.67
CA ILE A 172 5.60 -18.08 3.95
C ILE A 172 5.24 -17.78 2.49
N ALA A 173 6.25 -17.73 1.65
CA ALA A 173 6.12 -17.49 0.21
C ALA A 173 7.16 -18.31 -0.56
N ASP A 174 6.87 -18.53 -1.84
CA ASP A 174 7.78 -19.08 -2.84
C ASP A 174 7.98 -18.06 -3.99
N LYS A 175 8.88 -18.38 -4.92
CA LYS A 175 9.16 -17.52 -6.09
C LYS A 175 7.96 -17.30 -7.01
N SER A 176 7.01 -18.23 -7.04
CA SER A 176 5.82 -18.16 -7.89
C SER A 176 4.78 -17.17 -7.34
N ASN A 177 4.87 -16.81 -6.06
CA ASN A 177 4.04 -15.75 -5.47
C ASN A 177 4.48 -14.34 -5.88
N PHE A 178 5.68 -14.17 -6.44
CA PHE A 178 6.22 -12.86 -6.84
C PHE A 178 7.09 -12.96 -8.10
N PRO A 179 6.56 -13.44 -9.23
CA PRO A 179 7.36 -13.90 -10.37
C PRO A 179 8.18 -12.81 -11.07
N VAL A 180 7.86 -11.54 -10.85
CA VAL A 180 8.50 -10.38 -11.50
C VAL A 180 8.97 -9.31 -10.50
N LEU A 181 9.17 -9.69 -9.23
CA LEU A 181 9.64 -8.77 -8.20
C LEU A 181 11.06 -8.29 -8.52
N GLU A 182 11.25 -6.98 -8.49
CA GLU A 182 12.52 -6.30 -8.74
C GLU A 182 13.12 -5.78 -7.44
N THR A 183 12.29 -5.34 -6.49
CA THR A 183 12.77 -4.78 -5.23
C THR A 183 11.92 -5.14 -4.01
N LEU A 184 12.62 -5.53 -2.94
CA LEU A 184 12.05 -5.80 -1.62
C LEU A 184 12.62 -4.83 -0.58
N TYR A 185 11.76 -4.08 0.10
CA TYR A 185 12.11 -3.21 1.22
C TYR A 185 11.42 -3.66 2.50
N LEU A 186 12.20 -4.05 3.51
CA LEU A 186 11.71 -4.40 4.85
C LEU A 186 12.26 -3.39 5.87
N LEU A 187 11.36 -2.66 6.53
CA LEU A 187 11.69 -1.63 7.53
C LEU A 187 11.08 -1.93 8.89
N SER A 188 11.89 -2.02 9.94
CA SER A 188 11.41 -2.15 11.33
C SER A 188 10.55 -3.41 11.58
N LEU A 189 10.76 -4.50 10.83
CA LEU A 189 10.14 -5.80 11.12
C LEU A 189 10.92 -6.49 12.25
N LYS A 190 10.55 -6.22 13.49
CA LYS A 190 11.30 -6.64 14.69
C LYS A 190 11.18 -8.11 15.02
N ASN A 191 10.08 -8.73 14.62
CA ASN A 191 9.73 -10.10 15.00
C ASN A 191 9.71 -11.08 13.81
N LEU A 192 9.96 -10.60 12.58
CA LEU A 192 10.05 -11.46 11.42
C LEU A 192 11.23 -12.42 11.58
N ASP A 193 10.99 -13.72 11.49
CA ASP A 193 12.03 -14.73 11.64
C ASP A 193 12.97 -14.73 10.43
N GLU A 194 12.45 -14.93 9.21
CA GLU A 194 13.26 -14.95 8.00
C GLU A 194 12.51 -14.47 6.76
N ILE A 195 13.28 -14.11 5.73
CA ILE A 195 12.80 -13.97 4.36
C ILE A 195 12.82 -15.36 3.73
N PRO A 196 11.75 -15.82 3.06
CA PRO A 196 11.77 -17.10 2.35
C PRO A 196 12.92 -17.14 1.33
N LEU A 197 13.73 -18.19 1.37
CA LEU A 197 14.91 -18.33 0.49
C LEU A 197 14.52 -18.32 -0.99
N ASP A 198 13.35 -18.88 -1.31
CA ASP A 198 12.79 -18.91 -2.66
C ASP A 198 12.61 -17.50 -3.27
N ILE A 199 12.48 -16.44 -2.46
CA ILE A 199 12.49 -15.06 -2.95
C ILE A 199 13.79 -14.76 -3.70
N GLY A 200 14.91 -15.31 -3.24
CA GLY A 200 16.22 -15.21 -3.90
C GLY A 200 16.26 -15.84 -5.29
N GLU A 201 15.37 -16.78 -5.60
CA GLU A 201 15.30 -17.43 -6.91
C GLU A 201 14.52 -16.64 -7.97
N ILE A 202 13.93 -15.50 -7.60
CA ILE A 202 13.19 -14.64 -8.52
C ILE A 202 14.18 -14.01 -9.52
N PRO A 203 14.08 -14.29 -10.83
CA PRO A 203 15.10 -13.86 -11.79
C PRO A 203 15.25 -12.34 -11.93
N THR A 204 14.17 -11.60 -11.69
CA THR A 204 14.12 -10.15 -11.79
C THR A 204 14.57 -9.44 -10.51
N LEU A 205 14.85 -10.17 -9.42
CA LEU A 205 15.14 -9.54 -8.14
C LEU A 205 16.51 -8.88 -8.17
N GLU A 206 16.52 -7.56 -8.11
CA GLU A 206 17.74 -6.75 -8.19
C GLU A 206 18.20 -6.27 -6.82
N LYS A 207 17.25 -6.08 -5.88
CA LYS A 207 17.57 -5.46 -4.59
C LYS A 207 16.70 -5.94 -3.44
N ILE A 208 17.35 -6.24 -2.32
CA ILE A 208 16.75 -6.42 -1.00
C ILE A 208 17.33 -5.36 -0.05
N SER A 209 16.47 -4.58 0.61
CA SER A 209 16.87 -3.58 1.58
C SER A 209 16.23 -3.88 2.93
N ILE A 210 17.07 -4.09 3.94
CA ILE A 210 16.68 -4.45 5.31
C ILE A 210 17.12 -3.34 6.24
N ILE A 211 16.17 -2.62 6.81
CA ILE A 211 16.46 -1.52 7.73
C ILE A 211 15.78 -1.83 9.06
N ASN A 212 16.58 -1.85 10.13
CA ASN A 212 16.06 -1.97 11.49
C ASN A 212 15.22 -3.24 11.77
N CYS A 213 15.37 -4.34 11.01
CA CYS A 213 14.68 -5.62 11.26
C CYS A 213 15.36 -6.49 12.34
N SER A 214 14.84 -7.69 12.60
CA SER A 214 15.47 -8.69 13.47
C SER A 214 16.85 -9.15 12.93
N GLU A 215 17.66 -9.76 13.79
CA GLU A 215 18.94 -10.35 13.34
C GLU A 215 18.71 -11.53 12.39
N SER A 216 17.72 -12.37 12.67
CA SER A 216 17.37 -13.52 11.84
C SER A 216 16.94 -13.09 10.43
N THR A 217 16.11 -12.05 10.30
CA THR A 217 15.75 -11.45 8.99
C THR A 217 17.01 -11.00 8.25
N ARG A 218 17.94 -10.31 8.91
CA ARG A 218 19.20 -9.88 8.28
C ARG A 218 20.04 -11.07 7.79
N MET A 219 20.17 -12.10 8.62
CA MET A 219 20.94 -13.30 8.27
C MET A 219 20.32 -14.05 7.09
N SER A 220 19.00 -14.12 7.00
CA SER A 220 18.33 -14.72 5.83
C SER A 220 18.58 -13.93 4.54
N ALA A 221 18.60 -12.59 4.59
CA ALA A 221 18.94 -11.77 3.43
C ALA A 221 20.40 -11.96 2.97
N ILE A 222 21.34 -12.11 3.91
CA ILE A 222 22.75 -12.41 3.61
C ILE A 222 22.86 -13.80 2.95
N LYS A 223 22.15 -14.80 3.49
CA LYS A 223 22.14 -16.15 2.93
C LYS A 223 21.62 -16.17 1.48
N ILE A 224 20.54 -15.44 1.19
CA ILE A 224 20.03 -15.27 -0.18
C ILE A 224 21.11 -14.70 -1.11
N LEU A 225 21.86 -13.68 -0.66
CA LEU A 225 22.95 -13.10 -1.45
C LEU A 225 24.05 -14.13 -1.72
N GLU A 226 24.51 -14.84 -0.68
CA GLU A 226 25.56 -15.87 -0.81
C GLU A 226 25.16 -16.99 -1.77
N GLU A 227 23.91 -17.46 -1.71
CA GLU A 227 23.37 -18.46 -2.63
C GLU A 227 23.36 -17.95 -4.08
N GLN A 228 22.94 -16.71 -4.31
CA GLN A 228 22.97 -16.08 -5.63
C GLN A 228 24.39 -15.88 -6.17
N GLU A 229 25.34 -15.46 -5.33
CA GLU A 229 26.75 -15.33 -5.71
C GLU A 229 27.38 -16.68 -6.08
N ASN A 230 27.07 -17.75 -5.33
CA ASN A 230 27.51 -19.10 -5.63
C ASN A 230 26.95 -19.63 -6.97
N LEU A 231 25.76 -19.17 -7.36
CA LEU A 231 25.16 -19.43 -8.68
C LEU A 231 25.71 -18.50 -9.79
N GLY A 232 26.62 -17.58 -9.45
CA GLY A 232 27.24 -16.64 -10.38
C GLY A 232 26.43 -15.37 -10.63
N ASN A 233 25.29 -15.16 -9.94
CA ASN A 233 24.53 -13.92 -10.03
C ASN A 233 25.19 -12.83 -9.17
N ARG A 234 25.68 -11.77 -9.83
CA ARG A 234 26.27 -10.59 -9.18
C ARG A 234 25.39 -9.33 -9.28
N ALA A 235 24.20 -9.46 -9.86
CA ALA A 235 23.28 -8.34 -10.05
C ALA A 235 22.51 -8.01 -8.78
N LEU A 236 22.14 -9.03 -7.99
CA LEU A 236 21.42 -8.86 -6.73
C LEU A 236 22.26 -8.05 -5.72
N ARG A 237 21.61 -7.06 -5.10
CA ARG A 237 22.21 -6.24 -4.04
C ARG A 237 21.42 -6.40 -2.74
N VAL A 238 22.14 -6.62 -1.64
CA VAL A 238 21.54 -6.61 -0.29
C VAL A 238 22.09 -5.44 0.51
N GLU A 239 21.20 -4.57 0.95
CA GLU A 239 21.53 -3.39 1.76
C GLU A 239 20.97 -3.57 3.18
N ILE A 240 21.84 -3.47 4.19
CA ILE A 240 21.46 -3.65 5.60
C ILE A 240 21.80 -2.39 6.39
N ASP A 241 20.80 -1.71 6.95
CA ASP A 241 20.99 -0.59 7.88
C ASP A 241 20.48 -0.92 9.28
N ARG A 242 21.33 -0.69 10.29
CA ARG A 242 21.04 -0.92 11.72
C ARG A 242 20.56 0.35 12.42
N ARG A 243 20.56 1.52 11.76
CA ARG A 243 20.26 2.79 12.42
C ARG A 243 18.75 2.96 12.62
N ASN A 244 18.36 3.15 13.89
CA ASN A 244 17.13 3.82 14.29
C ASN A 244 17.19 5.28 13.80
N GLN A 245 16.99 5.56 12.51
CA GLN A 245 16.52 6.88 12.12
C GLN A 245 15.00 6.85 12.17
N ILE A 246 14.48 7.20 13.35
CA ILE A 246 13.28 8.02 13.42
C ILE A 246 13.66 9.34 12.70
N ARG A 247 13.67 9.33 11.37
CA ARG A 247 13.42 10.55 10.62
C ARG A 247 11.93 10.50 10.33
N GLY A 248 11.19 11.32 11.07
CA GLY A 248 9.90 11.77 10.57
C GLY A 248 10.13 12.37 9.19
N CYS A 249 9.83 11.60 8.16
CA CYS A 249 9.54 12.11 6.83
C CYS A 249 8.02 12.02 6.65
N TYR A 250 7.30 12.74 7.51
CA TYR A 250 6.05 13.39 7.11
C TYR A 250 6.42 14.74 6.50
N GLU A 251 7.21 14.72 5.44
CA GLU A 251 7.27 15.84 4.51
C GLU A 251 6.90 15.28 3.15
N SER A 252 5.72 15.69 2.72
CA SER A 252 5.17 15.57 1.38
C SER A 252 6.27 15.86 0.36
N SER A 253 6.78 14.85 -0.32
CA SER A 253 7.67 15.03 -1.47
C SER A 253 7.74 13.75 -2.27
N ASN A 254 7.12 13.83 -3.46
CA ASN A 254 7.37 13.03 -4.65
C ASN A 254 8.76 12.37 -4.65
N LEU A 255 8.81 11.04 -4.56
CA LEU A 255 9.95 10.28 -5.06
C LEU A 255 9.56 9.70 -6.41
N HIS A 256 9.73 10.52 -7.45
CA HIS A 256 10.01 9.99 -8.78
C HIS A 256 11.44 9.42 -8.72
N PHE A 257 11.54 8.09 -8.74
CA PHE A 257 12.80 7.44 -9.10
C PHE A 257 12.92 7.52 -10.64
N ILE A 258 13.94 8.25 -11.10
CA ILE A 258 14.45 8.17 -12.47
C ILE A 258 15.33 6.92 -12.57
#